data_AF-A0A971XX32-F1
#
_entry.id   AF-A0A971XX32-F1
#
_cell.length_a   1.000
_cell.length_b   1.000
_cell.length_c   1.000
_cell.angle_alpha   90.00
_cell.angle_beta   90.00
_cell.angle_gamma   90.00
#
_symmetry.space_group_name_H-M   'P 1'
#
loop_
_entity.id
_entity.type
_entity.pdbx_description
1 polymer ?
#
loop_
_entity_poly.entity_id
_entity_poly.type
_entity_poly.pdbx_seq_one_letter_code
_entity_poly.pdbx_strand_id
1 'polypeptide(L)'
;MRSTILRILVLVMCVLTVAAGVQAAPPQRERQVVYGITPWTGKEYGGTFAPKGIDKIYLLANSNNVINTLETEVYFWPITNEYMANWFESREVVEGRLQVLQDGKEIMVLERQSYNHYYPDGFYAGTSELLIGEEAEKKLQEYRDAIEGYWQAISDYRQAYAEYEQQMSEIIKEVSETGKTYTEDELPKPPEQPTPPVWYATEVTDGFVVNLPVGEYVIRTIDDRGNAIEGTEKKLKVFDKRRTGVGYQIIPESKWTRPVQSDDATQILYMEGSRTMYLKAFHESEYNQHDFLKMTSLEQPLAGEGATSAYMWVHEKEVPSGTKIQVLRGGEVIKEAEYKPYYVKQTPGYALGYEIIEFDPESDEFAGRRPSFEAVKLELGPGSYEIRAVDSSGRVLEGSIRSIRSVNVVPMWQLYLLSLLPLVAGVIVVVRRRRMRGQTAKSVSA
;
A
#
# COMPACT_ATOMS: atom_id res chain seq x y z
N MET A 1 23.23 42.98 -48.02
CA MET A 1 23.11 43.54 -46.65
C MET A 1 21.72 43.46 -46.05
N ARG A 2 20.62 43.74 -46.78
CA ARG A 2 19.25 43.66 -46.21
C ARG A 2 18.80 42.24 -45.79
N SER A 3 19.23 41.21 -46.50
CA SER A 3 18.86 39.80 -46.23
C SER A 3 19.52 39.23 -44.97
N THR A 4 20.78 39.59 -44.70
CA THR A 4 21.52 39.12 -43.52
C THR A 4 21.01 39.75 -42.22
N ILE A 5 20.61 41.03 -42.26
CA ILE A 5 20.04 41.73 -41.09
C ILE A 5 18.69 41.12 -40.70
N LEU A 6 17.84 40.79 -41.68
CA LEU A 6 16.54 40.16 -41.43
C LEU A 6 16.68 38.76 -40.80
N ARG A 7 17.66 37.97 -41.25
CA ARG A 7 17.93 36.64 -40.69
C ARG A 7 18.46 36.69 -39.26
N ILE A 8 19.31 37.67 -38.95
CA ILE A 8 19.81 37.88 -37.58
C ILE A 8 18.66 38.35 -36.67
N LEU A 9 17.78 39.21 -37.16
CA LEU A 9 16.63 39.69 -36.38
C LEU A 9 15.64 38.57 -36.04
N VAL A 10 15.34 37.69 -37.01
CA VAL A 10 14.49 36.51 -36.78
C VAL A 10 15.16 35.53 -35.82
N LEU A 11 16.46 35.32 -35.93
CA LEU A 11 17.19 34.41 -35.04
C LEU A 11 17.26 34.95 -33.60
N VAL A 12 17.46 36.26 -33.42
CA VAL A 12 17.41 36.93 -32.11
C VAL A 12 16.00 36.89 -31.53
N MET A 13 14.96 37.03 -32.35
CA MET A 13 13.57 36.92 -31.90
C MET A 13 13.22 35.49 -31.49
N CYS A 14 13.70 34.47 -32.22
CA CYS A 14 13.55 33.06 -31.84
C CYS A 14 14.33 32.71 -30.55
N VAL A 15 15.55 33.26 -30.37
CA VAL A 15 16.34 33.04 -29.14
C VAL A 15 15.72 33.76 -27.94
N LEU A 16 15.12 34.94 -28.14
CA LEU A 16 14.39 35.64 -27.07
C LEU A 16 13.07 34.94 -26.70
N THR A 17 12.39 34.26 -27.64
CA THR A 17 11.22 33.43 -27.30
C THR A 17 11.57 32.13 -26.59
N VAL A 18 12.80 31.61 -26.75
CA VAL A 18 13.27 30.39 -26.04
C VAL A 18 13.80 30.74 -24.64
N ALA A 19 14.25 31.99 -24.41
CA ALA A 19 14.72 32.47 -23.11
C ALA A 19 13.61 32.95 -22.17
N ALA A 20 12.36 33.09 -22.66
CA ALA A 20 11.19 33.14 -21.79
C ALA A 20 10.94 31.72 -21.27
N GLY A 21 11.77 31.29 -20.31
CA GLY A 21 11.49 30.13 -19.51
C GLY A 21 10.05 30.24 -19.03
N VAL A 22 9.23 29.25 -19.37
CA VAL A 22 7.91 29.05 -18.78
C VAL A 22 8.18 28.71 -17.31
N GLN A 23 8.49 29.71 -16.49
CA GLN A 23 8.25 29.63 -15.07
C GLN A 23 6.73 29.50 -14.99
N ALA A 24 6.26 28.29 -14.68
CA ALA A 24 4.87 28.09 -14.35
C ALA A 24 4.54 29.12 -13.28
N ALA A 25 3.66 30.07 -13.61
CA ALA A 25 3.18 31.02 -12.62
C ALA A 25 2.64 30.19 -11.45
N PRO A 26 2.94 30.57 -10.20
CA PRO A 26 2.42 29.85 -9.04
C PRO A 26 0.89 29.72 -9.21
N PRO A 27 0.34 28.53 -8.97
CA PRO A 27 -1.06 28.27 -9.26
C PRO A 27 -1.94 29.25 -8.48
N GLN A 28 -2.98 29.78 -9.15
CA GLN A 28 -3.87 30.74 -8.52
C GLN A 28 -4.60 30.06 -7.35
N ARG A 29 -4.38 30.58 -6.16
CA ARG A 29 -5.01 30.12 -4.92
C ARG A 29 -6.31 30.89 -4.69
N GLU A 30 -7.36 30.17 -4.32
CA GLU A 30 -8.67 30.75 -3.96
C GLU A 30 -9.02 30.31 -2.54
N ARG A 31 -9.47 31.24 -1.71
CA ARG A 31 -9.99 30.92 -0.37
C ARG A 31 -11.35 30.24 -0.52
N GLN A 32 -11.49 29.03 0.00
CA GLN A 32 -12.68 28.20 -0.12
C GLN A 32 -13.04 27.56 1.22
N VAL A 33 -14.35 27.45 1.48
CA VAL A 33 -14.88 26.53 2.47
C VAL A 33 -14.91 25.14 1.85
N VAL A 34 -14.32 24.17 2.54
CA VAL A 34 -14.12 22.80 2.09
C VAL A 34 -14.45 21.82 3.20
N TYR A 35 -14.63 20.55 2.83
CA TYR A 35 -14.64 19.46 3.80
C TYR A 35 -13.31 18.72 3.78
N GLY A 36 -12.54 18.80 4.87
CA GLY A 36 -11.45 17.84 5.12
C GLY A 36 -12.04 16.51 5.57
N ILE A 37 -11.61 15.40 4.97
CA ILE A 37 -12.24 14.09 5.16
C ILE A 37 -11.15 13.07 5.50
N THR A 38 -11.37 12.34 6.59
CA THR A 38 -10.55 11.20 7.00
C THR A 38 -11.42 9.95 6.94
N PRO A 39 -11.59 9.33 5.76
CA PRO A 39 -12.47 8.19 5.61
C PRO A 39 -11.81 6.90 6.09
N TRP A 40 -12.60 5.99 6.65
CA TRP A 40 -12.19 4.61 6.88
C TRP A 40 -12.25 3.84 5.54
N THR A 41 -11.13 3.25 5.14
CA THR A 41 -10.99 2.58 3.83
C THR A 41 -11.26 1.07 3.87
N GLY A 42 -11.68 0.53 5.02
CA GLY A 42 -11.71 -0.92 5.28
C GLY A 42 -10.39 -1.47 5.82
N LYS A 43 -9.29 -0.76 5.59
CA LYS A 43 -7.93 -1.14 6.04
C LYS A 43 -7.29 -0.10 6.96
N GLU A 44 -7.41 1.17 6.61
CA GLU A 44 -6.74 2.29 7.28
C GLU A 44 -7.55 3.57 7.14
N TYR A 45 -7.21 4.59 7.93
CA TYR A 45 -7.71 5.94 7.76
C TYR A 45 -6.89 6.69 6.71
N GLY A 46 -7.54 7.07 5.61
CA GLY A 46 -6.94 7.92 4.57
C GLY A 46 -7.18 9.41 4.83
N GLY A 47 -6.62 10.27 3.99
CA GLY A 47 -6.89 11.71 4.02
C GLY A 47 -7.23 12.21 2.62
N THR A 48 -8.37 12.89 2.49
CA THR A 48 -8.83 13.55 1.25
C THR A 48 -9.60 14.83 1.62
N PHE A 49 -10.05 15.60 0.65
CA PHE A 49 -10.95 16.72 0.91
C PHE A 49 -11.88 16.99 -0.28
N ALA A 50 -13.03 17.59 0.01
CA ALA A 50 -13.98 18.05 -0.99
C ALA A 50 -13.79 19.55 -1.24
N PRO A 51 -13.14 19.96 -2.35
CA PRO A 51 -13.08 21.37 -2.75
C PRO A 51 -14.46 21.87 -3.19
N LYS A 52 -14.61 23.18 -3.35
CA LYS A 52 -15.89 23.83 -3.71
C LYS A 52 -16.52 23.22 -4.96
N GLY A 53 -15.71 22.85 -5.97
CA GLY A 53 -16.18 22.28 -7.24
C GLY A 53 -16.59 20.81 -7.21
N ILE A 54 -16.46 20.11 -6.08
CA ILE A 54 -16.85 18.70 -5.95
C ILE A 54 -18.10 18.61 -5.08
N ASP A 55 -19.21 18.14 -5.65
CA ASP A 55 -20.52 18.19 -4.99
C ASP A 55 -20.93 16.91 -4.26
N LYS A 56 -20.17 15.82 -4.39
CA LYS A 56 -20.51 14.53 -3.79
C LYS A 56 -19.32 13.94 -3.04
N ILE A 57 -19.52 13.63 -1.76
CA ILE A 57 -18.60 12.93 -0.87
C ILE A 57 -18.98 11.45 -0.82
N TYR A 58 -17.99 10.58 -0.59
CA TYR A 58 -18.16 9.14 -0.53
C TYR A 58 -17.56 8.62 0.78
N LEU A 59 -18.29 7.80 1.53
CA LEU A 59 -17.85 7.19 2.79
C LEU A 59 -18.23 5.72 2.86
N LEU A 60 -17.49 4.95 3.66
CA LEU A 60 -17.84 3.57 3.95
C LEU A 60 -18.91 3.50 5.05
N ALA A 61 -19.89 2.62 4.85
CA ALA A 61 -21.01 2.42 5.75
C ALA A 61 -20.60 1.82 7.10
N ASN A 62 -21.41 2.10 8.13
CA ASN A 62 -21.32 1.49 9.45
C ASN A 62 -19.93 1.57 10.10
N SER A 63 -19.15 2.58 9.71
CA SER A 63 -17.77 2.81 10.14
C SER A 63 -17.63 4.27 10.53
N ASN A 64 -16.77 4.56 11.50
CA ASN A 64 -16.50 5.93 11.87
C ASN A 64 -15.65 6.59 10.77
N ASN A 65 -16.12 7.71 10.25
CA ASN A 65 -15.38 8.56 9.34
C ASN A 65 -15.32 9.95 9.93
N VAL A 66 -14.23 10.69 9.72
CA VAL A 66 -14.16 12.08 10.22
C VAL A 66 -14.38 13.05 9.07
N ILE A 67 -15.28 14.01 9.27
CA ILE A 67 -15.47 15.15 8.38
C ILE A 67 -15.20 16.44 9.16
N ASN A 68 -14.49 17.37 8.55
CA ASN A 68 -14.20 18.69 9.10
C ASN A 68 -14.61 19.78 8.12
N THR A 69 -15.44 20.73 8.54
CA THR A 69 -15.69 21.96 7.77
C THR A 69 -14.56 22.94 8.04
N LEU A 70 -13.81 23.27 7.00
CA LEU A 70 -12.61 24.09 7.10
C LEU A 70 -12.64 25.19 6.04
N GLU A 71 -11.96 26.30 6.32
CA GLU A 71 -11.63 27.31 5.34
C GLU A 71 -10.11 27.29 5.09
N THR A 72 -9.73 27.25 3.81
CA THR A 72 -8.33 27.18 3.37
C THR A 72 -8.18 27.77 1.98
N GLU A 73 -6.93 27.94 1.54
CA GLU A 73 -6.62 28.23 0.14
C GLU A 73 -6.56 26.93 -0.67
N VAL A 74 -7.32 26.86 -1.75
CA VAL A 74 -7.35 25.75 -2.70
C VAL A 74 -6.80 26.20 -4.05
N TYR A 75 -6.03 25.35 -4.70
CA TYR A 75 -5.56 25.56 -6.07
C TYR A 75 -5.50 24.25 -6.83
N PHE A 76 -5.61 24.31 -8.16
CA PHE A 76 -5.46 23.14 -9.01
C PHE A 76 -3.99 22.95 -9.40
N TRP A 77 -3.48 21.74 -9.28
CA TRP A 77 -2.12 21.35 -9.68
C TRP A 77 -2.15 20.59 -11.02
N PRO A 78 -1.77 21.23 -12.15
CA PRO A 78 -1.95 20.62 -13.47
C PRO A 78 -1.07 19.40 -13.76
N ILE A 79 0.01 19.20 -13.00
CA ILE A 79 0.95 18.09 -13.24
C ILE A 79 0.34 16.75 -12.79
N THR A 80 -0.33 16.73 -11.63
CA THR A 80 -1.00 15.55 -11.08
C THR A 80 -2.51 15.56 -11.36
N ASN A 81 -3.05 16.66 -11.91
CA ASN A 81 -4.47 16.88 -12.17
C ASN A 81 -5.35 16.78 -10.93
N GLU A 82 -4.92 17.40 -9.83
CA GLU A 82 -5.61 17.35 -8.55
C GLU A 82 -5.76 18.74 -7.90
N TYR A 83 -6.75 18.87 -7.04
CA TYR A 83 -6.86 20.03 -6.16
C TYR A 83 -5.93 19.85 -4.96
N MET A 84 -5.20 20.92 -4.62
CA MET A 84 -4.34 21.01 -3.46
C MET A 84 -4.91 22.01 -2.49
N ALA A 85 -4.87 21.70 -1.20
CA ALA A 85 -5.27 22.59 -0.12
C ALA A 85 -4.04 23.02 0.70
N ASN A 86 -4.02 24.28 1.11
CA ASN A 86 -2.90 24.89 1.83
C ASN A 86 -3.00 24.66 3.35
N TRP A 87 -3.06 23.39 3.77
CA TRP A 87 -3.25 23.02 5.18
C TRP A 87 -2.16 23.51 6.13
N PHE A 88 -0.96 23.79 5.61
CA PHE A 88 0.18 24.23 6.40
C PHE A 88 0.12 25.71 6.76
N GLU A 89 -0.32 26.57 5.82
CA GLU A 89 -0.33 28.03 6.03
C GLU A 89 -1.74 28.55 6.40
N SER A 90 -2.80 27.89 5.94
CA SER A 90 -4.18 28.33 6.13
C SER A 90 -5.11 27.15 6.40
N ARG A 91 -5.52 26.98 7.65
CA ARG A 91 -6.49 25.96 8.07
C ARG A 91 -7.33 26.50 9.21
N GLU A 92 -8.44 27.14 8.86
CA GLU A 92 -9.37 27.72 9.83
C GLU A 92 -10.57 26.79 9.99
N VAL A 93 -11.00 26.55 11.24
CA VAL A 93 -12.20 25.77 11.51
C VAL A 93 -13.42 26.65 11.27
N VAL A 94 -14.37 26.15 10.49
CA VAL A 94 -15.69 26.78 10.37
C VAL A 94 -16.56 26.24 11.51
N GLU A 95 -16.89 27.14 12.44
CA GLU A 95 -17.75 26.84 13.59
C GLU A 95 -19.15 26.44 13.16
N GLY A 96 -19.78 25.56 13.95
CA GLY A 96 -21.14 25.08 13.71
C GLY A 96 -21.26 23.57 13.86
N ARG A 97 -22.40 23.06 13.41
CA ARG A 97 -22.79 21.65 13.55
C ARG A 97 -23.03 21.03 12.19
N LEU A 98 -22.75 19.74 12.04
CA LEU A 98 -22.99 19.04 10.79
C LEU A 98 -24.41 18.50 10.75
N GLN A 99 -25.27 19.07 9.92
CA GLN A 99 -26.61 18.56 9.69
C GLN A 99 -26.59 17.52 8.56
N VAL A 100 -27.24 16.39 8.79
CA VAL A 100 -27.40 15.31 7.80
C VAL A 100 -28.89 15.17 7.46
N LEU A 101 -29.19 15.22 6.18
CA LEU A 101 -30.51 15.12 5.61
C LEU A 101 -30.63 13.85 4.76
N GLN A 102 -31.77 13.17 4.85
CA GLN A 102 -32.16 12.09 3.94
C GLN A 102 -33.55 12.40 3.38
N ASP A 103 -33.68 12.36 2.05
CA ASP A 103 -34.93 12.74 1.35
C ASP A 103 -35.50 14.10 1.79
N GLY A 104 -34.61 15.06 2.07
CA GLY A 104 -34.95 16.40 2.52
C GLY A 104 -35.38 16.52 4.00
N LYS A 105 -35.37 15.41 4.75
CA LYS A 105 -35.65 15.39 6.20
C LYS A 105 -34.35 15.32 6.99
N GLU A 106 -34.28 16.11 8.06
CA GLU A 106 -33.20 15.97 9.04
C GLU A 106 -33.29 14.61 9.73
N ILE A 107 -32.20 13.85 9.65
CA ILE A 107 -32.07 12.55 10.33
C ILE A 107 -31.09 12.62 11.50
N MET A 108 -30.14 13.57 11.48
CA MET A 108 -29.23 13.83 12.58
C MET A 108 -28.56 15.20 12.45
N VAL A 109 -28.11 15.72 13.60
CA VAL A 109 -27.20 16.86 13.72
C VAL A 109 -26.05 16.40 14.59
N LEU A 110 -24.81 16.56 14.12
CA LEU A 110 -23.61 16.10 14.79
C LEU A 110 -22.85 17.30 15.36
N GLU A 111 -22.51 17.18 16.64
CA GLU A 111 -21.53 18.04 17.30
C GLU A 111 -20.12 17.58 16.96
N ARG A 112 -19.15 18.50 17.07
CA ARG A 112 -17.73 18.16 17.01
C ARG A 112 -17.36 17.28 18.20
N GLN A 113 -16.48 16.31 17.97
CA GLN A 113 -15.93 15.44 19.00
C GLN A 113 -14.41 15.44 18.89
N SER A 114 -13.75 15.45 20.05
CA SER A 114 -12.32 15.19 20.17
C SER A 114 -12.00 13.81 19.61
N TYR A 115 -10.93 13.68 18.85
CA TYR A 115 -10.44 12.41 18.35
C TYR A 115 -8.92 12.43 18.15
N ASN A 116 -8.32 11.24 18.11
CA ASN A 116 -6.95 11.06 17.63
C ASN A 116 -6.81 9.73 16.87
N HIS A 117 -5.67 9.58 16.21
CA HIS A 117 -5.26 8.31 15.61
C HIS A 117 -4.23 7.64 16.51
N TYR A 118 -4.54 6.42 16.92
CA TYR A 118 -3.64 5.54 17.67
C TYR A 118 -3.02 4.51 16.72
N TYR A 119 -1.70 4.34 16.78
CA TYR A 119 -0.91 3.43 15.97
C TYR A 119 -0.24 2.41 16.89
N PRO A 120 -0.82 1.21 17.09
CA PRO A 120 -0.30 0.20 18.02
C PRO A 120 1.10 -0.28 17.67
N ASP A 121 1.41 -0.43 16.38
CA ASP A 121 2.71 -0.91 15.91
C ASP A 121 3.67 0.23 15.55
N GLY A 122 3.25 1.48 15.80
CA GLY A 122 3.95 2.69 15.43
C GLY A 122 3.49 3.28 14.10
N PHE A 123 3.80 4.57 13.89
CA PHE A 123 3.23 5.39 12.81
C PHE A 123 3.44 4.82 11.40
N TYR A 124 4.53 4.09 11.16
CA TYR A 124 4.89 3.54 9.85
C TYR A 124 4.68 2.03 9.71
N ALA A 125 4.22 1.34 10.75
CA ALA A 125 4.31 -0.13 10.83
C ALA A 125 2.98 -0.84 11.09
N GLY A 126 1.85 -0.12 11.14
CA GLY A 126 0.54 -0.74 11.34
C GLY A 126 -0.65 0.13 10.96
N THR A 127 -1.84 -0.44 11.06
CA THR A 127 -3.12 0.24 10.87
C THR A 127 -3.40 1.19 12.04
N SER A 128 -3.91 2.39 11.75
CA SER A 128 -4.39 3.29 12.79
C SER A 128 -5.81 2.95 13.25
N GLU A 129 -6.04 3.15 14.53
CA GLU A 129 -7.34 3.14 15.17
C GLU A 129 -7.79 4.58 15.43
N LEU A 130 -9.08 4.86 15.27
CA LEU A 130 -9.67 6.16 15.61
C LEU A 130 -10.25 6.09 17.01
N LEU A 131 -9.68 6.84 17.95
CA LEU A 131 -10.21 6.99 19.29
C LEU A 131 -10.96 8.32 19.38
N ILE A 132 -12.05 8.35 20.15
CA ILE A 132 -12.98 9.48 20.19
C ILE A 132 -13.26 9.84 21.66
N GLY A 133 -13.47 11.13 21.93
CA GLY A 133 -13.80 11.67 23.24
C GLY A 133 -12.70 11.40 24.27
N GLU A 134 -13.11 11.01 25.48
CA GLU A 134 -12.21 10.76 26.61
C GLU A 134 -11.15 9.69 26.31
N GLU A 135 -11.45 8.70 25.45
CA GLU A 135 -10.48 7.67 25.07
C GLU A 135 -9.30 8.27 24.27
N ALA A 136 -9.57 9.26 23.42
CA ALA A 136 -8.53 9.95 22.64
C ALA A 136 -7.58 10.72 23.56
N GLU A 137 -8.14 11.50 24.49
CA GLU A 137 -7.38 12.28 25.47
C GLU A 137 -6.54 11.39 26.37
N LYS A 138 -7.15 10.33 26.90
CA LYS A 138 -6.47 9.34 27.74
C LYS A 138 -5.29 8.73 26.99
N LYS A 139 -5.48 8.33 25.73
CA LYS A 139 -4.41 7.67 24.95
C LYS A 139 -3.25 8.61 24.64
N LEU A 140 -3.53 9.89 24.39
CA LEU A 140 -2.49 10.89 24.21
C LEU A 140 -1.69 11.10 25.51
N GLN A 141 -2.37 11.13 26.66
CA GLN A 141 -1.68 11.25 27.95
C GLN A 141 -0.81 10.01 28.24
N GLU A 142 -1.34 8.79 28.02
CA GLU A 142 -0.55 7.56 28.12
C GLU A 142 0.71 7.63 27.26
N TYR A 143 0.62 8.20 26.04
CA TYR A 143 1.77 8.34 25.14
C TYR A 143 2.81 9.33 25.67
N ARG A 144 2.35 10.49 26.15
CA ARG A 144 3.23 11.52 26.73
C ARG A 144 3.96 11.00 27.95
N ASP A 145 3.26 10.31 28.85
CA ASP A 145 3.84 9.69 30.05
C ASP A 145 4.89 8.63 29.67
N ALA A 146 4.63 7.81 28.64
CA ALA A 146 5.58 6.82 28.15
C ALA A 146 6.86 7.45 27.56
N ILE A 147 6.72 8.55 26.82
CA ILE A 147 7.85 9.30 26.26
C ILE A 147 8.67 9.96 27.37
N GLU A 148 8.01 10.59 28.35
CA GLU A 148 8.68 11.19 29.51
C GLU A 148 9.45 10.12 30.30
N GLY A 149 8.81 8.98 30.59
CA GLY A 149 9.46 7.84 31.25
C GLY A 149 10.67 7.31 30.49
N TYR A 150 10.61 7.25 29.15
CA TYR A 150 11.75 6.89 28.31
C TYR A 150 12.90 7.89 28.43
N TRP A 151 12.63 9.20 28.41
CA TRP A 151 13.67 10.21 28.55
C TRP A 151 14.33 10.19 29.93
N GLN A 152 13.54 9.92 30.98
CA GLN A 152 14.09 9.69 32.31
C GLN A 152 15.02 8.46 32.33
N ALA A 153 14.57 7.33 31.77
CA ALA A 153 15.39 6.13 31.69
C ALA A 153 16.68 6.34 30.87
N ILE A 154 16.64 7.16 29.81
CA ILE A 154 17.85 7.53 29.04
C ILE A 154 18.80 8.38 29.87
N SER A 155 18.29 9.29 30.71
CA SER A 155 19.12 10.06 31.64
C SER A 155 19.83 9.13 32.62
N ASP A 156 19.10 8.20 33.23
CA ASP A 156 19.63 7.23 34.20
C ASP A 156 20.66 6.29 33.53
N TYR A 157 20.36 5.82 32.31
CA TYR A 157 21.28 5.03 31.49
C TYR A 157 22.59 5.77 31.21
N ARG A 158 22.54 7.06 30.83
CA ARG A 158 23.74 7.86 30.56
C ARG A 158 24.62 8.00 31.81
N GLN A 159 24.00 8.18 32.98
CA GLN A 159 24.73 8.22 34.24
C GLN A 159 25.39 6.86 34.54
N ALA A 160 24.63 5.77 34.46
CA ALA A 160 25.15 4.42 34.68
C ALA A 160 26.27 4.06 33.69
N TYR A 161 26.16 4.53 32.43
CA TYR A 161 27.16 4.28 31.40
C TYR A 161 28.46 5.05 31.69
N ALA A 162 28.37 6.28 32.20
CA ALA A 162 29.54 7.04 32.62
C ALA A 162 30.26 6.37 33.82
N GLU A 163 29.50 5.86 34.79
CA GLU A 163 30.05 5.09 35.91
C GLU A 163 30.72 3.78 35.44
N TYR A 164 30.10 3.09 34.49
CA TYR A 164 30.66 1.90 33.83
C TYR A 164 31.98 2.23 33.10
N GLU A 165 32.03 3.31 32.31
CA GLU A 165 33.26 3.73 31.62
C GLU A 165 34.38 4.09 32.60
N GLN A 166 34.05 4.72 33.73
CA GLN A 166 35.02 5.03 34.77
C GLN A 166 35.60 3.75 35.38
N GLN A 167 34.75 2.80 35.79
CA GLN A 167 35.20 1.51 36.34
C GLN A 167 36.04 0.73 35.33
N MET A 168 35.62 0.70 34.07
CA MET A 168 36.36 0.03 33.00
C MET A 168 37.73 0.69 32.76
N SER A 169 37.80 2.02 32.79
CA SER A 169 39.07 2.74 32.67
C SER A 169 40.02 2.46 33.84
N GLU A 170 39.51 2.34 35.06
CA GLU A 170 40.30 1.98 36.24
C GLU A 170 40.85 0.54 36.12
N ILE A 171 40.01 -0.40 35.68
CA ILE A 171 40.43 -1.79 35.42
C ILE A 171 41.50 -1.84 34.33
N ILE A 172 41.30 -1.17 33.18
CA ILE A 172 42.28 -1.13 32.08
C ILE A 172 43.63 -0.57 32.57
N LYS A 173 43.60 0.47 33.41
CA LYS A 173 44.81 1.04 34.01
C LYS A 173 45.50 0.03 34.93
N GLU A 174 44.76 -0.65 35.81
CA GLU A 174 45.33 -1.67 36.70
C GLU A 174 45.95 -2.84 35.91
N VAL A 175 45.27 -3.31 34.86
CA VAL A 175 45.78 -4.35 33.94
C VAL A 175 47.08 -3.88 33.29
N SER A 176 47.14 -2.64 32.81
CA SER A 176 48.32 -2.07 32.17
C SER A 176 49.52 -1.91 33.12
N GLU A 177 49.29 -1.54 34.38
CA GLU A 177 50.35 -1.27 35.35
C GLU A 177 50.84 -2.55 36.06
N THR A 178 49.95 -3.52 36.30
CA THR A 178 50.23 -4.70 37.14
C THR A 178 50.28 -6.02 36.37
N GLY A 179 49.75 -6.05 35.14
CA GLY A 179 49.60 -7.27 34.35
C GLY A 179 48.53 -8.24 34.88
N LYS A 180 47.70 -7.81 35.84
CA LYS A 180 46.59 -8.60 36.38
C LYS A 180 45.55 -8.87 35.28
N THR A 181 45.00 -10.08 35.25
CA THR A 181 43.95 -10.49 34.31
C THR A 181 42.61 -10.62 35.05
N TYR A 182 41.54 -10.15 34.43
CA TYR A 182 40.17 -10.26 34.95
C TYR A 182 39.41 -11.34 34.19
N THR A 183 38.56 -12.07 34.89
CA THR A 183 37.56 -12.98 34.29
C THR A 183 36.29 -12.22 33.91
N GLU A 184 35.47 -12.77 33.02
CA GLU A 184 34.27 -12.11 32.50
C GLU A 184 33.27 -11.71 33.60
N ASP A 185 33.17 -12.51 34.67
CA ASP A 185 32.31 -12.25 35.82
C ASP A 185 32.82 -11.10 36.72
N GLU A 186 34.10 -10.75 36.63
CA GLU A 186 34.72 -9.66 37.41
C GLU A 186 34.65 -8.32 36.68
N LEU A 187 34.32 -8.32 35.39
CA LEU A 187 34.12 -7.10 34.62
C LEU A 187 32.74 -6.52 34.94
N PRO A 188 32.62 -5.18 35.09
CA PRO A 188 31.32 -4.56 35.22
C PRO A 188 30.51 -4.86 33.96
N LYS A 189 29.20 -5.06 34.10
CA LYS A 189 28.31 -5.28 32.96
C LYS A 189 27.92 -3.93 32.35
N PRO A 190 27.94 -3.78 31.03
CA PRO A 190 27.44 -2.56 30.40
C PRO A 190 25.96 -2.40 30.75
N PRO A 191 25.50 -1.18 31.11
CA PRO A 191 24.09 -0.97 31.36
C PRO A 191 23.28 -1.19 30.07
N GLU A 192 22.05 -1.68 30.21
CA GLU A 192 21.18 -1.92 29.08
C GLU A 192 20.57 -0.60 28.59
N GLN A 193 20.62 -0.37 27.28
CA GLN A 193 20.04 0.82 26.68
C GLN A 193 18.50 0.72 26.70
N PRO A 194 17.78 1.71 27.27
CA PRO A 194 16.33 1.76 27.21
C PRO A 194 15.82 1.79 25.77
N THR A 195 14.71 1.10 25.51
CA THR A 195 14.03 1.13 24.20
C THR A 195 12.91 2.16 24.20
N PRO A 196 12.75 2.96 23.13
CA PRO A 196 11.64 3.90 23.03
C PRO A 196 10.30 3.16 22.89
N PRO A 197 9.17 3.79 23.27
CA PRO A 197 7.85 3.23 22.99
C PRO A 197 7.64 3.07 21.48
N VAL A 198 7.16 1.89 21.07
CA VAL A 198 6.96 1.55 19.65
C VAL A 198 5.66 2.15 19.11
N TRP A 199 4.61 2.16 19.94
CA TRP A 199 3.30 2.67 19.58
C TRP A 199 3.27 4.21 19.63
N TYR A 200 2.34 4.80 18.89
CA TYR A 200 2.23 6.26 18.72
C TYR A 200 0.77 6.72 18.79
N ALA A 201 0.52 7.86 19.42
CA ALA A 201 -0.79 8.53 19.38
C ALA A 201 -0.61 9.95 18.83
N THR A 202 -1.46 10.35 17.88
CA THR A 202 -1.45 11.74 17.40
C THR A 202 -2.00 12.68 18.46
N GLU A 203 -1.70 13.98 18.30
CA GLU A 203 -2.39 15.03 19.04
C GLU A 203 -3.92 14.93 18.84
N VAL A 204 -4.65 15.36 19.88
CA VAL A 204 -6.11 15.40 19.85
C VAL A 204 -6.56 16.58 19.00
N THR A 205 -7.53 16.34 18.12
CA THR A 205 -8.17 17.36 17.30
C THR A 205 -9.67 17.12 17.26
N ASP A 206 -10.43 18.09 16.75
CA ASP A 206 -11.89 18.02 16.72
C ASP A 206 -12.40 17.76 15.31
N GLY A 207 -13.50 17.01 15.20
CA GLY A 207 -14.21 16.84 13.94
C GLY A 207 -15.57 16.19 14.11
N PHE A 208 -16.33 16.12 13.01
CA PHE A 208 -17.61 15.42 13.00
C PHE A 208 -17.38 13.95 12.70
N VAL A 209 -17.70 13.08 13.65
CA VAL A 209 -17.65 11.63 13.44
C VAL A 209 -18.96 11.20 12.76
N VAL A 210 -18.86 10.84 11.49
CA VAL A 210 -19.96 10.40 10.64
C VAL A 210 -19.94 8.89 10.51
N ASN A 211 -20.96 8.24 11.05
CA ASN A 211 -21.21 6.82 10.92
C ASN A 211 -22.67 6.62 10.50
N LEU A 212 -22.87 6.26 9.23
CA LEU A 212 -24.18 6.16 8.60
C LEU A 212 -24.33 4.79 7.92
N PRO A 213 -25.56 4.27 7.80
CA PRO A 213 -25.81 3.10 6.96
C PRO A 213 -25.70 3.46 5.48
N VAL A 214 -25.73 2.43 4.62
CA VAL A 214 -25.75 2.62 3.15
C VAL A 214 -26.92 3.51 2.75
N GLY A 215 -26.63 4.54 1.95
CA GLY A 215 -27.65 5.49 1.51
C GLY A 215 -27.08 6.68 0.76
N GLU A 216 -27.99 7.51 0.26
CA GLU A 216 -27.69 8.83 -0.30
C GLU A 216 -28.24 9.88 0.66
N TYR A 217 -27.41 10.86 1.00
CA TYR A 217 -27.66 11.88 1.98
C TYR A 217 -27.26 13.25 1.43
N VAL A 218 -27.67 14.30 2.13
CA VAL A 218 -27.13 15.65 1.97
C VAL A 218 -26.57 16.08 3.31
N ILE A 219 -25.34 16.60 3.30
CA ILE A 219 -24.72 17.20 4.49
C ILE A 219 -24.54 18.68 4.26
N ARG A 220 -24.63 19.45 5.35
CA ARG A 220 -24.30 20.88 5.37
C ARG A 220 -23.95 21.30 6.78
N THR A 221 -23.14 22.34 6.90
CA THR A 221 -22.78 22.90 8.20
C THR A 221 -23.80 23.98 8.54
N ILE A 222 -24.37 23.92 9.75
CA ILE A 222 -25.33 24.90 10.25
C ILE A 222 -24.73 25.73 11.38
N ASP A 223 -25.07 27.01 11.43
CA ASP A 223 -24.69 27.91 12.52
C ASP A 223 -25.50 27.63 13.80
N ASP A 224 -25.20 28.36 14.88
CA ASP A 224 -25.92 28.27 16.16
C ASP A 224 -27.40 28.62 16.06
N ARG A 225 -27.81 29.32 14.99
CA ARG A 225 -29.19 29.71 14.70
C ARG A 225 -29.91 28.68 13.82
N GLY A 226 -29.21 27.63 13.39
CA GLY A 226 -29.72 26.57 12.52
C GLY A 226 -29.75 26.92 11.03
N ASN A 227 -29.09 28.01 10.60
CA ASN A 227 -28.99 28.38 9.19
C ASN A 227 -27.83 27.64 8.53
N ALA A 228 -28.02 27.15 7.31
CA ALA A 228 -26.96 26.55 6.52
C ALA A 228 -25.89 27.61 6.14
N ILE A 229 -24.63 27.27 6.39
CA ILE A 229 -23.48 28.08 5.98
C ILE A 229 -23.29 27.93 4.47
N GLU A 230 -23.15 29.06 3.78
CA GLU A 230 -23.02 29.09 2.32
C GLU A 230 -21.83 28.24 1.83
N GLY A 231 -22.02 27.47 0.76
CA GLY A 231 -20.98 26.64 0.16
C GLY A 231 -20.71 25.31 0.87
N THR A 232 -21.39 25.01 1.98
CA THR A 232 -21.21 23.76 2.74
C THR A 232 -22.17 22.64 2.33
N GLU A 233 -23.21 22.91 1.53
CA GLU A 233 -24.12 21.84 1.11
C GLU A 233 -23.45 20.89 0.11
N LYS A 234 -23.38 19.60 0.47
CA LYS A 234 -22.81 18.53 -0.36
C LYS A 234 -23.68 17.28 -0.33
N LYS A 235 -23.73 16.56 -1.44
CA LYS A 235 -24.28 15.19 -1.48
C LYS A 235 -23.31 14.26 -0.79
N LEU A 236 -23.82 13.25 -0.13
CA LEU A 236 -23.03 12.22 0.52
C LEU A 236 -23.56 10.85 0.11
N LYS A 237 -22.70 10.03 -0.51
CA LYS A 237 -23.00 8.63 -0.80
C LYS A 237 -22.28 7.76 0.22
N VAL A 238 -23.03 6.95 0.93
CA VAL A 238 -22.50 5.95 1.85
C VAL A 238 -22.69 4.58 1.22
N PHE A 239 -21.59 3.86 0.99
CA PHE A 239 -21.58 2.57 0.30
C PHE A 239 -20.93 1.50 1.16
N ASP A 240 -21.11 0.23 0.77
CA ASP A 240 -20.56 -0.92 1.48
C ASP A 240 -19.87 -1.87 0.49
N LYS A 241 -19.12 -2.82 1.03
CA LYS A 241 -18.53 -3.91 0.25
C LYS A 241 -19.61 -4.74 -0.44
N ARG A 242 -19.29 -5.21 -1.65
CA ARG A 242 -20.13 -6.13 -2.41
C ARG A 242 -20.03 -7.56 -1.88
N ARG A 243 -18.82 -8.00 -1.54
CA ARG A 243 -18.51 -9.34 -1.02
C ARG A 243 -17.16 -9.33 -0.29
N THR A 244 -16.92 -10.38 0.49
CA THR A 244 -15.65 -10.64 1.19
C THR A 244 -14.99 -11.89 0.65
N GLY A 245 -13.68 -12.02 0.87
CA GLY A 245 -12.91 -13.18 0.46
C GLY A 245 -11.60 -13.34 1.24
N VAL A 246 -10.76 -14.24 0.74
CA VAL A 246 -9.37 -14.39 1.17
C VAL A 246 -8.48 -14.27 -0.06
N GLY A 247 -7.63 -13.26 -0.06
CA GLY A 247 -6.68 -12.94 -1.12
C GLY A 247 -5.28 -13.43 -0.79
N TYR A 248 -4.44 -13.57 -1.82
CA TYR A 248 -3.04 -13.94 -1.66
C TYR A 248 -2.10 -12.90 -2.24
N GLN A 249 -1.17 -12.44 -1.43
CA GLN A 249 0.03 -11.76 -1.89
C GLN A 249 1.15 -12.79 -2.07
N ILE A 250 1.61 -12.92 -3.30
CA ILE A 250 2.61 -13.91 -3.71
C ILE A 250 3.91 -13.16 -3.99
N ILE A 251 4.91 -13.38 -3.16
CA ILE A 251 6.25 -12.81 -3.28
C ILE A 251 7.12 -13.85 -4.00
N PRO A 252 7.49 -13.64 -5.28
CA PRO A 252 8.37 -14.56 -5.99
C PRO A 252 9.79 -14.43 -5.45
N GLU A 253 10.51 -15.56 -5.31
CA GLU A 253 11.93 -15.56 -4.93
C GLU A 253 12.77 -14.63 -5.84
N SER A 254 12.49 -14.63 -7.14
CA SER A 254 13.21 -13.82 -8.12
C SER A 254 12.86 -12.32 -8.13
N LYS A 255 11.76 -11.90 -7.48
CA LYS A 255 11.39 -10.48 -7.42
C LYS A 255 10.59 -10.09 -6.17
N TRP A 256 11.27 -10.00 -5.03
CA TRP A 256 10.60 -9.77 -3.74
C TRP A 256 9.92 -8.39 -3.65
N THR A 257 10.48 -7.37 -4.31
CA THR A 257 9.96 -5.99 -4.29
C THR A 257 8.73 -5.77 -5.16
N ARG A 258 8.30 -6.76 -5.95
CA ARG A 258 7.06 -6.69 -6.73
C ARG A 258 6.23 -7.96 -6.55
N PRO A 259 5.48 -8.06 -5.45
CA PRO A 259 4.54 -9.15 -5.22
C PRO A 259 3.44 -9.19 -6.30
N VAL A 260 2.91 -10.37 -6.54
CA VAL A 260 1.76 -10.63 -7.41
C VAL A 260 0.55 -10.92 -6.54
N GLN A 261 -0.59 -10.31 -6.87
CA GLN A 261 -1.82 -10.49 -6.10
C GLN A 261 -2.71 -11.57 -6.71
N SER A 262 -3.46 -12.27 -5.86
CA SER A 262 -4.52 -13.18 -6.26
C SER A 262 -5.76 -13.06 -5.38
N ASP A 263 -6.62 -12.13 -5.79
CA ASP A 263 -7.70 -11.57 -4.97
C ASP A 263 -9.08 -12.12 -5.36
N ASP A 264 -9.18 -12.93 -6.42
CA ASP A 264 -10.43 -13.59 -6.78
C ASP A 264 -10.23 -15.11 -6.81
N ALA A 265 -11.13 -15.85 -6.17
CA ALA A 265 -11.10 -17.31 -6.10
C ALA A 265 -11.18 -18.00 -7.47
N THR A 266 -11.66 -17.31 -8.50
CA THR A 266 -11.67 -17.79 -9.88
C THR A 266 -10.32 -17.68 -10.58
N GLN A 267 -9.36 -16.95 -10.00
CA GLN A 267 -8.04 -16.80 -10.59
C GLN A 267 -7.23 -18.10 -10.49
N ILE A 268 -6.49 -18.36 -11.56
CA ILE A 268 -5.56 -19.49 -11.65
C ILE A 268 -4.15 -18.92 -11.63
N LEU A 269 -3.34 -19.42 -10.70
CA LEU A 269 -1.93 -19.09 -10.60
C LEU A 269 -1.14 -19.93 -11.60
N TYR A 270 -0.47 -19.27 -12.54
CA TYR A 270 0.35 -19.95 -13.54
C TYR A 270 1.82 -19.95 -13.13
N MET A 271 2.44 -21.12 -13.19
CA MET A 271 3.85 -21.33 -12.84
C MET A 271 4.62 -21.93 -14.01
N GLU A 272 5.81 -21.42 -14.30
CA GLU A 272 6.72 -22.00 -15.27
C GLU A 272 7.82 -22.80 -14.55
N GLY A 273 7.94 -24.10 -14.85
CA GLY A 273 8.94 -24.97 -14.24
C GLY A 273 8.74 -25.16 -12.73
N SER A 274 9.83 -25.39 -12.00
CA SER A 274 9.83 -25.40 -10.53
C SER A 274 10.03 -23.98 -10.01
N ARG A 275 9.24 -23.55 -9.03
CA ARG A 275 9.38 -22.22 -8.40
C ARG A 275 9.29 -22.28 -6.88
N THR A 276 10.05 -21.40 -6.25
CA THR A 276 9.87 -21.00 -4.86
C THR A 276 9.06 -19.71 -4.81
N MET A 277 8.04 -19.68 -3.97
CA MET A 277 7.19 -18.53 -3.75
C MET A 277 6.84 -18.41 -2.27
N TYR A 278 6.69 -17.18 -1.80
CA TYR A 278 6.30 -16.88 -0.42
C TYR A 278 4.90 -16.27 -0.46
N LEU A 279 3.94 -16.87 0.25
CA LEU A 279 2.55 -16.45 0.22
C LEU A 279 2.15 -15.82 1.54
N LYS A 280 1.43 -14.71 1.44
CA LYS A 280 0.69 -14.10 2.54
C LYS A 280 -0.78 -14.11 2.17
N ALA A 281 -1.63 -14.60 3.06
CA ALA A 281 -3.08 -14.55 2.92
C ALA A 281 -3.66 -13.37 3.71
N PHE A 282 -4.65 -12.71 3.11
CA PHE A 282 -5.36 -11.57 3.68
C PHE A 282 -6.87 -11.79 3.62
N HIS A 283 -7.59 -11.36 4.63
CA HIS A 283 -9.00 -11.04 4.47
C HIS A 283 -9.14 -9.81 3.58
N GLU A 284 -10.06 -9.89 2.63
CA GLU A 284 -10.27 -8.84 1.63
C GLU A 284 -11.76 -8.59 1.38
N SER A 285 -12.06 -7.38 0.93
CA SER A 285 -13.40 -6.96 0.54
C SER A 285 -13.37 -6.39 -0.87
N GLU A 286 -14.40 -6.70 -1.65
CA GLU A 286 -14.60 -6.16 -2.99
C GLU A 286 -15.49 -4.92 -2.93
N TYR A 287 -15.00 -3.80 -3.45
CA TYR A 287 -15.72 -2.54 -3.52
C TYR A 287 -15.97 -2.12 -4.96
N ASN A 288 -17.00 -1.31 -5.19
CA ASN A 288 -17.12 -0.60 -6.46
C ASN A 288 -15.92 0.32 -6.63
N GLN A 289 -15.18 0.17 -7.74
CA GLN A 289 -13.91 0.85 -7.94
C GLN A 289 -14.08 2.37 -8.04
N HIS A 290 -15.15 2.84 -8.69
CA HIS A 290 -15.44 4.28 -8.75
C HIS A 290 -15.70 4.86 -7.37
N ASP A 291 -16.60 4.25 -6.58
CA ASP A 291 -16.97 4.77 -5.26
C ASP A 291 -15.77 4.74 -4.29
N PHE A 292 -14.97 3.67 -4.33
CA PHE A 292 -13.76 3.56 -3.52
C PHE A 292 -12.72 4.63 -3.87
N LEU A 293 -12.45 4.84 -5.17
CA LEU A 293 -11.48 5.87 -5.59
C LEU A 293 -11.97 7.29 -5.31
N LYS A 294 -13.27 7.56 -5.44
CA LYS A 294 -13.84 8.86 -5.02
C LYS A 294 -13.78 9.05 -3.50
N MET A 295 -13.84 7.99 -2.70
CA MET A 295 -13.67 8.07 -1.25
C MET A 295 -12.22 8.38 -0.87
N THR A 296 -11.22 7.80 -1.54
CA THR A 296 -9.81 7.96 -1.15
C THR A 296 -9.09 9.13 -1.80
N SER A 297 -9.58 9.62 -2.93
CA SER A 297 -8.90 10.63 -3.75
C SER A 297 -9.90 11.62 -4.34
N LEU A 298 -10.75 12.19 -3.48
CA LEU A 298 -11.82 13.10 -3.88
C LEU A 298 -11.30 14.42 -4.48
N GLU A 299 -10.10 14.82 -4.07
CA GLU A 299 -9.39 15.98 -4.62
C GLU A 299 -8.93 15.80 -6.07
N GLN A 300 -8.91 14.56 -6.58
CA GLN A 300 -8.62 14.24 -7.98
C GLN A 300 -9.93 14.12 -8.77
N PRO A 301 -10.30 15.10 -9.61
CA PRO A 301 -11.62 15.10 -10.26
C PRO A 301 -11.86 13.88 -11.14
N LEU A 302 -10.80 13.35 -11.75
CA LEU A 302 -10.85 12.17 -12.64
C LEU A 302 -10.74 10.83 -11.89
N ALA A 303 -10.54 10.82 -10.56
CA ALA A 303 -10.47 9.58 -9.80
C ALA A 303 -11.77 8.78 -9.98
N GLY A 304 -11.62 7.49 -10.32
CA GLY A 304 -12.75 6.58 -10.54
C GLY A 304 -13.53 6.78 -11.85
N GLU A 305 -13.23 7.81 -12.66
CA GLU A 305 -13.94 8.03 -13.92
C GLU A 305 -13.74 6.84 -14.87
N GLY A 306 -14.85 6.37 -15.46
CA GLY A 306 -14.86 5.16 -16.30
C GLY A 306 -14.85 3.83 -15.53
N ALA A 307 -14.79 3.85 -14.19
CA ALA A 307 -14.78 2.65 -13.33
C ALA A 307 -16.11 2.38 -12.61
N THR A 308 -17.22 2.98 -13.07
CA THR A 308 -18.54 2.87 -12.41
C THR A 308 -19.11 1.44 -12.39
N SER A 309 -18.76 0.62 -13.39
CA SER A 309 -19.12 -0.80 -13.45
C SER A 309 -17.97 -1.73 -13.05
N ALA A 310 -16.82 -1.18 -12.62
CA ALA A 310 -15.66 -1.95 -12.23
C ALA A 310 -15.64 -2.18 -10.72
N TYR A 311 -14.96 -3.24 -10.31
CA TYR A 311 -14.80 -3.64 -8.92
C TYR A 311 -13.34 -3.89 -8.62
N MET A 312 -12.94 -3.61 -7.39
CA MET A 312 -11.58 -3.83 -6.92
C MET A 312 -11.59 -4.49 -5.55
N TRP A 313 -10.61 -5.35 -5.33
CA TRP A 313 -10.36 -5.97 -4.03
C TRP A 313 -9.41 -5.11 -3.21
N VAL A 314 -9.69 -5.01 -1.92
CA VAL A 314 -8.86 -4.31 -0.94
C VAL A 314 -8.50 -5.29 0.16
N HIS A 315 -7.20 -5.49 0.36
CA HIS A 315 -6.66 -6.31 1.45
C HIS A 315 -6.80 -5.55 2.77
N GLU A 316 -7.54 -6.12 3.71
CA GLU A 316 -7.86 -5.47 5.00
C GLU A 316 -6.88 -5.92 6.08
N LYS A 317 -6.95 -7.18 6.51
CA LYS A 317 -6.12 -7.73 7.58
C LYS A 317 -5.50 -9.04 7.15
N GLU A 318 -4.27 -9.30 7.59
CA GLU A 318 -3.68 -10.63 7.45
C GLU A 318 -4.55 -11.66 8.17
N VAL A 319 -4.59 -12.89 7.62
CA VAL A 319 -5.30 -14.00 8.26
C VAL A 319 -4.71 -14.26 9.67
N PRO A 320 -5.51 -14.80 10.62
CA PRO A 320 -5.06 -14.96 12.00
C PRO A 320 -3.75 -15.74 12.16
N SER A 321 -2.95 -15.36 13.16
CA SER A 321 -1.74 -16.07 13.56
C SER A 321 -2.05 -17.53 13.86
N GLY A 322 -1.31 -18.46 13.25
CA GLY A 322 -1.57 -19.90 13.31
C GLY A 322 -2.36 -20.47 12.11
N THR A 323 -2.78 -19.62 11.18
CA THR A 323 -3.27 -20.08 9.86
C THR A 323 -2.15 -20.80 9.12
N LYS A 324 -2.47 -21.93 8.49
CA LYS A 324 -1.55 -22.69 7.64
C LYS A 324 -2.05 -22.71 6.21
N ILE A 325 -1.14 -22.91 5.26
CA ILE A 325 -1.51 -23.15 3.87
C ILE A 325 -1.33 -24.64 3.56
N GLN A 326 -2.42 -25.27 3.13
CA GLN A 326 -2.39 -26.63 2.62
C GLN A 326 -2.24 -26.60 1.10
N VAL A 327 -1.35 -27.44 0.58
CA VAL A 327 -1.20 -27.72 -0.84
C VAL A 327 -1.79 -29.09 -1.12
N LEU A 328 -2.71 -29.14 -2.07
CA LEU A 328 -3.41 -30.33 -2.49
C LEU A 328 -3.01 -30.73 -3.91
N ARG A 329 -2.99 -32.03 -4.16
CA ARG A 329 -2.86 -32.61 -5.51
C ARG A 329 -3.88 -33.73 -5.64
N GLY A 330 -4.78 -33.62 -6.62
CA GLY A 330 -5.85 -34.62 -6.81
C GLY A 330 -6.82 -34.72 -5.63
N GLY A 331 -6.97 -33.65 -4.83
CA GLY A 331 -7.84 -33.63 -3.64
C GLY A 331 -7.17 -34.12 -2.35
N GLU A 332 -5.95 -34.66 -2.42
CA GLU A 332 -5.18 -35.07 -1.25
C GLU A 332 -4.22 -33.98 -0.81
N VAL A 333 -4.11 -33.74 0.50
CA VAL A 333 -3.14 -32.80 1.07
C VAL A 333 -1.75 -33.41 0.98
N ILE A 334 -0.86 -32.80 0.20
CA ILE A 334 0.52 -33.26 -0.01
C ILE A 334 1.55 -32.45 0.78
N LYS A 335 1.18 -31.23 1.22
CA LYS A 335 2.02 -30.37 2.04
C LYS A 335 1.15 -29.47 2.91
N GLU A 336 1.56 -29.27 4.15
CA GLU A 336 1.08 -28.21 5.02
C GLU A 336 2.27 -27.31 5.33
N ALA A 337 2.09 -26.00 5.17
CA ALA A 337 3.17 -25.03 5.32
C ALA A 337 2.73 -23.88 6.24
N GLU A 338 3.61 -23.55 7.17
CA GLU A 338 3.39 -22.58 8.23
C GLU A 338 4.07 -21.25 7.90
N TYR A 339 3.56 -20.18 8.52
CA TYR A 339 4.17 -18.86 8.41
C TYR A 339 5.51 -18.85 9.14
N LYS A 340 6.52 -18.27 8.49
CA LYS A 340 7.85 -18.09 9.05
C LYS A 340 8.36 -16.68 8.75
N PRO A 341 9.18 -16.11 9.64
CA PRO A 341 9.86 -14.85 9.38
C PRO A 341 11.02 -15.04 8.39
N TYR A 342 11.17 -14.11 7.47
CA TYR A 342 12.22 -14.10 6.44
C TYR A 342 12.96 -12.77 6.42
N TYR A 343 14.26 -12.83 6.13
CA TYR A 343 15.13 -11.67 5.96
C TYR A 343 15.67 -11.62 4.53
N VAL A 344 15.61 -10.44 3.92
CA VAL A 344 16.17 -10.21 2.59
C VAL A 344 17.60 -9.70 2.73
N LYS A 345 18.56 -10.57 2.41
CA LYS A 345 19.98 -10.25 2.44
C LYS A 345 20.42 -9.76 1.06
N GLN A 346 20.91 -8.53 0.96
CA GLN A 346 21.49 -8.02 -0.28
C GLN A 346 22.81 -8.72 -0.59
N THR A 347 22.98 -9.16 -1.83
CA THR A 347 24.22 -9.79 -2.28
C THR A 347 25.26 -8.70 -2.59
N PRO A 348 26.49 -8.77 -2.06
CA PRO A 348 27.54 -7.81 -2.38
C PRO A 348 27.91 -7.84 -3.87
N GLY A 349 27.98 -6.68 -4.53
CA GLY A 349 28.49 -6.58 -5.90
C GLY A 349 27.82 -5.49 -6.75
N TYR A 350 28.34 -5.29 -7.98
CA TYR A 350 27.78 -4.33 -8.95
C TYR A 350 26.41 -4.74 -9.50
N ALA A 351 26.08 -6.03 -9.44
CA ALA A 351 24.74 -6.53 -9.72
C ALA A 351 23.98 -6.58 -8.38
N LEU A 352 23.02 -5.67 -8.19
CA LEU A 352 22.16 -5.55 -7.01
C LEU A 352 21.24 -6.78 -6.86
N GLY A 353 21.80 -7.92 -6.43
CA GLY A 353 21.10 -9.16 -6.13
C GLY A 353 20.64 -9.26 -4.68
N TYR A 354 19.85 -10.28 -4.37
CA TYR A 354 19.46 -10.58 -3.00
C TYR A 354 19.16 -12.08 -2.81
N GLU A 355 19.16 -12.51 -1.56
CA GLU A 355 18.78 -13.84 -1.11
C GLU A 355 17.72 -13.70 0.00
N ILE A 356 16.72 -14.58 0.01
CA ILE A 356 15.69 -14.63 1.05
C ILE A 356 16.02 -15.80 1.97
N ILE A 357 16.43 -15.50 3.19
CA ILE A 357 16.81 -16.48 4.21
C ILE A 357 15.79 -16.47 5.35
N GLU A 358 15.61 -17.63 5.99
CA GLU A 358 14.77 -17.72 7.20
C GLU A 358 15.42 -16.86 8.30
N PHE A 359 14.60 -16.06 8.98
CA PHE A 359 15.08 -15.17 10.04
C PHE A 359 15.07 -15.91 11.38
N ASP A 360 16.23 -15.97 12.02
CA ASP A 360 16.41 -16.57 13.34
C ASP A 360 16.76 -15.47 14.37
N PRO A 361 15.85 -15.10 15.27
CA PRO A 361 16.09 -14.02 16.23
C PRO A 361 17.27 -14.29 17.17
N GLU A 362 17.64 -15.56 17.37
CA GLU A 362 18.72 -15.98 18.27
C GLU A 362 20.09 -16.03 17.57
N SER A 363 20.14 -15.81 16.26
CA SER A 363 21.39 -15.82 15.51
C SER A 363 22.15 -14.50 15.65
N ASP A 364 23.47 -14.59 15.89
CA ASP A 364 24.37 -13.44 15.87
C ASP A 364 24.28 -12.62 14.56
N GLU A 365 23.95 -13.26 13.42
CA GLU A 365 23.78 -12.57 12.13
C GLU A 365 22.61 -11.57 12.14
N PHE A 366 21.62 -11.82 12.99
CA PHE A 366 20.37 -11.06 13.07
C PHE A 366 20.25 -10.24 14.36
N ALA A 367 21.30 -10.18 15.19
CA ALA A 367 21.31 -9.38 16.41
C ALA A 367 20.92 -7.92 16.12
N GLY A 368 19.87 -7.44 16.80
CA GLY A 368 19.33 -6.08 16.64
C GLY A 368 18.57 -5.83 15.31
N ARG A 369 18.32 -6.87 14.51
CA ARG A 369 17.54 -6.78 13.26
C ARG A 369 16.11 -7.27 13.46
N ARG A 370 15.24 -6.91 12.52
CA ARG A 370 13.87 -7.42 12.41
C ARG A 370 13.70 -8.17 11.09
N PRO A 371 12.78 -9.14 11.01
CA PRO A 371 12.48 -9.79 9.74
C PRO A 371 11.99 -8.78 8.70
N SER A 372 12.29 -9.05 7.44
CA SER A 372 11.82 -8.24 6.32
C SER A 372 10.34 -8.48 6.03
N PHE A 373 9.86 -9.72 6.20
CA PHE A 373 8.45 -10.08 6.11
C PHE A 373 8.21 -11.46 6.72
N GLU A 374 6.95 -11.78 7.01
CA GLU A 374 6.49 -13.14 7.34
C GLU A 374 5.62 -13.69 6.21
N ALA A 375 5.78 -14.97 5.89
CA ALA A 375 5.03 -15.62 4.81
C ALA A 375 5.12 -17.15 4.90
N VAL A 376 4.35 -17.84 4.08
CA VAL A 376 4.46 -19.29 3.87
C VAL A 376 5.30 -19.60 2.64
N LYS A 377 6.39 -20.36 2.80
CA LYS A 377 7.24 -20.79 1.69
C LYS A 377 6.70 -22.05 1.00
N LEU A 378 6.36 -21.91 -0.28
CA LEU A 378 5.98 -23.00 -1.16
C LEU A 378 7.05 -23.23 -2.22
N GLU A 379 7.47 -24.49 -2.34
CA GLU A 379 8.38 -24.97 -3.38
C GLU A 379 7.60 -26.02 -4.17
N LEU A 380 7.24 -25.67 -5.40
CA LEU A 380 6.39 -26.51 -6.25
C LEU A 380 7.10 -26.79 -7.57
N GLY A 381 7.14 -28.07 -7.96
CA GLY A 381 7.55 -28.49 -9.29
C GLY A 381 6.39 -28.47 -10.30
N PRO A 382 6.65 -28.81 -11.58
CA PRO A 382 5.60 -28.89 -12.60
C PRO A 382 4.41 -29.76 -12.18
N GLY A 383 3.19 -29.27 -12.35
CA GLY A 383 1.96 -30.01 -12.02
C GLY A 383 0.70 -29.16 -11.95
N SER A 384 -0.36 -29.76 -11.42
CA SER A 384 -1.61 -29.08 -11.07
C SER A 384 -1.81 -29.25 -9.56
N TYR A 385 -1.98 -28.14 -8.87
CA TYR A 385 -2.15 -28.08 -7.42
C TYR A 385 -3.34 -27.19 -7.07
N GLU A 386 -3.82 -27.36 -5.86
CA GLU A 386 -4.73 -26.43 -5.21
C GLU A 386 -4.08 -25.96 -3.91
N ILE A 387 -4.25 -24.70 -3.56
CA ILE A 387 -3.89 -24.19 -2.23
C ILE A 387 -5.15 -23.72 -1.52
N ARG A 388 -5.15 -23.84 -0.20
CA ARG A 388 -6.20 -23.29 0.68
C ARG A 388 -5.61 -22.89 2.02
N ALA A 389 -6.17 -21.84 2.62
CA ALA A 389 -5.83 -21.45 3.98
C ALA A 389 -6.71 -22.20 4.99
N VAL A 390 -6.11 -22.70 6.07
CA VAL A 390 -6.79 -23.41 7.15
C VAL A 390 -6.47 -22.76 8.49
N ASP A 391 -7.51 -22.54 9.30
CA ASP A 391 -7.38 -21.97 10.64
C ASP A 391 -6.73 -22.97 11.63
N SER A 392 -6.49 -22.51 12.86
CA SER A 392 -5.90 -23.34 13.93
C SER A 392 -6.75 -24.55 14.33
N SER A 393 -8.04 -24.56 13.97
CA SER A 393 -8.94 -25.71 14.16
C SER A 393 -8.98 -26.66 12.95
N GLY A 394 -8.22 -26.37 11.90
CA GLY A 394 -8.18 -27.14 10.65
C GLY A 394 -9.34 -26.86 9.70
N ARG A 395 -10.15 -25.82 9.95
CA ARG A 395 -11.25 -25.43 9.06
C ARG A 395 -10.71 -24.56 7.92
N VAL A 396 -11.17 -24.84 6.71
CA VAL A 396 -10.79 -24.08 5.51
C VAL A 396 -11.42 -22.70 5.58
N LEU A 397 -10.61 -21.66 5.36
CA LEU A 397 -11.10 -20.29 5.25
C LEU A 397 -11.88 -20.14 3.95
N GLU A 398 -13.12 -19.65 4.03
CA GLU A 398 -13.97 -19.44 2.86
C GLU A 398 -13.33 -18.48 1.86
N GLY A 399 -13.41 -18.80 0.57
CA GLY A 399 -12.80 -17.98 -0.49
C GLY A 399 -11.28 -18.12 -0.61
N SER A 400 -10.61 -18.94 0.20
CA SER A 400 -9.15 -19.12 0.15
C SER A 400 -8.65 -20.13 -0.88
N ILE A 401 -9.54 -20.85 -1.57
CA ILE A 401 -9.10 -21.87 -2.52
C ILE A 401 -8.51 -21.20 -3.77
N ARG A 402 -7.32 -21.62 -4.22
CA ARG A 402 -6.72 -21.21 -5.50
C ARG A 402 -6.14 -22.40 -6.25
N SER A 403 -6.37 -22.43 -7.56
CA SER A 403 -5.72 -23.39 -8.45
C SER A 403 -4.35 -22.90 -8.89
N ILE A 404 -3.33 -23.74 -8.79
CA ILE A 404 -1.99 -23.51 -9.34
C ILE A 404 -1.78 -24.48 -10.50
N ARG A 405 -1.45 -23.96 -11.69
CA ARG A 405 -1.20 -24.76 -12.89
C ARG A 405 0.15 -24.45 -13.49
N SER A 406 0.89 -25.50 -13.82
CA SER A 406 2.11 -25.34 -14.58
C SER A 406 1.83 -25.07 -16.05
N VAL A 407 2.54 -24.10 -16.60
CA VAL A 407 2.57 -23.84 -18.04
C VAL A 407 3.69 -24.68 -18.63
N ASN A 408 3.35 -25.51 -19.61
CA ASN A 408 4.36 -26.27 -20.34
C ASN A 408 5.20 -25.31 -21.18
N VAL A 409 6.51 -25.32 -20.96
CA VAL A 409 7.45 -24.64 -21.83
C VAL A 409 7.52 -25.42 -23.14
N VAL A 410 6.84 -24.95 -24.17
CA VAL A 410 6.96 -25.51 -25.52
C VAL A 410 8.31 -25.05 -26.07
N PRO A 411 9.25 -25.96 -26.39
CA PRO A 411 10.52 -25.58 -26.99
C PRO A 411 10.29 -24.74 -28.25
N MET A 412 10.99 -23.61 -28.36
CA MET A 412 10.75 -22.62 -29.43
C MET A 412 10.83 -23.24 -30.84
N TRP A 413 11.67 -24.25 -31.04
CA TRP A 413 11.76 -24.98 -32.31
C TRP A 413 10.45 -25.68 -32.72
N GLN A 414 9.64 -26.13 -31.76
CA GLN A 414 8.33 -26.72 -32.04
C GLN A 414 7.33 -25.67 -32.54
N LEU A 415 7.43 -24.43 -32.07
CA LEU A 415 6.63 -23.31 -32.61
C LEU A 415 7.04 -22.99 -34.06
N TYR A 416 8.34 -23.10 -34.37
CA TYR A 416 8.85 -22.91 -35.75
C TYR A 416 8.49 -24.06 -36.70
N LEU A 417 8.12 -25.26 -36.22
CA LEU A 417 7.64 -26.31 -37.11
C LEU A 417 6.38 -25.89 -37.88
N LEU A 418 5.49 -25.11 -37.25
CA LEU A 418 4.28 -24.61 -37.90
C LEU A 418 4.60 -23.59 -39.00
N SER A 419 5.66 -22.78 -38.84
CA SER A 419 6.10 -21.85 -39.87
C SER A 419 6.83 -22.53 -41.03
N LEU A 420 7.23 -23.80 -40.91
CA LEU A 420 7.76 -24.60 -42.01
C LEU A 420 6.67 -25.18 -42.93
N LEU A 421 5.41 -25.23 -42.50
CA LEU A 421 4.30 -25.79 -43.31
C LEU A 421 4.14 -25.12 -44.69
N PRO A 422 4.19 -23.77 -44.82
CA PRO A 422 4.12 -23.11 -46.13
C PRO A 422 5.33 -23.42 -47.02
N LEU A 423 6.53 -23.59 -46.43
CA LEU A 423 7.74 -23.94 -47.18
C LEU A 423 7.65 -25.37 -47.73
N VAL A 424 7.18 -26.32 -46.92
CA VAL A 424 6.94 -27.70 -47.35
C VAL A 424 5.88 -27.73 -48.45
N ALA A 425 4.77 -27.00 -48.29
CA ALA A 425 3.75 -26.87 -49.33
C ALA A 425 4.32 -26.26 -50.63
N GLY A 426 5.16 -25.22 -50.52
CA GLY A 426 5.86 -24.60 -51.64
C GLY A 426 6.77 -25.59 -52.39
N VAL A 427 7.57 -26.37 -51.65
CA VAL A 427 8.44 -27.42 -52.22
C VAL A 427 7.60 -28.48 -52.95
N ILE A 428 6.51 -28.96 -52.33
CA ILE A 428 5.60 -29.92 -52.96
C ILE A 428 5.03 -29.37 -54.28
N VAL A 429 4.58 -28.12 -54.29
CA VAL A 429 4.05 -27.46 -55.50
C VAL A 429 5.12 -27.36 -56.60
N VAL A 430 6.35 -26.96 -56.25
CA VAL A 430 7.46 -26.83 -57.20
C VAL A 430 7.85 -28.20 -57.78
N VAL A 431 7.98 -29.23 -56.94
CA VAL A 431 8.29 -30.60 -57.37
C VAL A 431 7.18 -31.15 -58.28
N ARG A 432 5.91 -30.94 -57.93
CA ARG A 432 4.76 -31.38 -58.73
C ARG A 432 4.72 -30.65 -60.09
N ARG A 433 4.98 -29.33 -60.12
CA ARG A 433 5.11 -28.57 -61.37
C ARG A 433 6.27 -29.05 -62.25
N ARG A 434 7.43 -29.35 -61.67
CA ARG A 434 8.59 -29.89 -62.41
C ARG A 434 8.30 -31.27 -63.00
N ARG A 435 7.65 -32.18 -62.25
CA ARG A 435 7.26 -33.51 -62.75
C ARG A 435 6.24 -33.42 -63.89
N MET A 436 5.26 -32.53 -63.79
CA MET A 436 4.28 -32.29 -64.86
C MET A 436 4.94 -31.77 -66.14
N ARG A 437 5.91 -30.84 -66.03
CA ARG A 437 6.69 -30.33 -67.17
C ARG A 437 7.61 -31.39 -67.78
N GLY A 438 8.19 -32.27 -66.96
CA GLY A 438 8.99 -33.41 -67.44
C GLY A 438 8.16 -34.48 -68.17
N GLN A 439 6.89 -34.64 -67.82
CA GLN A 439 5.96 -35.53 -68.54
C GLN A 439 5.46 -34.92 -69.86
N THR A 440 5.24 -33.60 -69.93
CA THR A 440 4.89 -32.91 -71.19
C THR A 440 6.07 -32.83 -72.16
N ALA A 441 7.31 -32.74 -71.68
CA ALA A 441 8.49 -32.81 -72.53
C ALA A 441 8.70 -34.22 -73.15
N LYS A 442 8.28 -35.29 -72.47
CA LYS A 442 8.31 -36.66 -73.02
C LYS A 442 7.16 -36.97 -73.98
N SER A 443 6.04 -36.23 -73.92
CA SER A 443 4.92 -36.41 -74.84
C SER A 443 5.05 -35.64 -76.17
N VAL A 444 6.08 -34.79 -76.31
CA VAL A 444 6.37 -34.04 -77.56
C VAL A 444 7.46 -34.72 -78.39
N SER A 445 8.08 -35.79 -77.87
CA SER A 445 9.10 -36.59 -78.56
C SER A 445 8.61 -38.01 -78.91
N ALA A 446 7.32 -38.20 -79.14
CA ALA A 446 6.74 -39.46 -79.62
C ALA A 446 6.08 -39.25 -80.98
#